data_AF-A0AAN7H917-F1
#
_entry.id   AF-A0AAN7H917-F1
#
_cell.length_a   1.000
_cell.length_b   1.000
_cell.length_c   1.000
_cell.angle_alpha   90.00
_cell.angle_beta   90.00
_cell.angle_gamma   90.00
#
_symmetry.space_group_name_H-M   'P 1'
#
loop_
_entity.id
_entity.type
_entity.pdbx_description
1 polymer ?
#
loop_
_entity_poly.entity_id
_entity_poly.type
_entity_poly.pdbx_seq_one_letter_code
_entity_poly.pdbx_strand_id
1 'polypeptide(L)' 'MSSEIKDKSGEPIHEGDHVFARARGGRHEGDVEKIVTSKEEAQKEGVKHPPKVLFTDQHGHNVQHNPGTLQHGEYKK' A
#
# COMPACT_ATOMS: atom_id res chain seq x y z
N MET A 1 18.09 12.49 -2.09
CA MET A 1 17.53 11.63 -3.15
C MET A 1 16.22 11.08 -2.61
N SER A 2 15.08 11.45 -3.19
CA SER A 2 13.79 10.89 -2.80
C SER A 2 13.70 9.51 -3.43
N SER A 3 13.88 8.46 -2.63
CA SER A 3 13.69 7.09 -3.08
C SER A 3 12.20 6.90 -3.38
N GLU A 4 11.85 6.81 -4.66
CA GLU A 4 10.47 6.52 -5.08
C GLU A 4 10.03 5.19 -4.49
N ILE A 5 8.87 5.20 -3.85
CA ILE A 5 8.22 3.99 -3.34
C ILE A 5 7.57 3.28 -4.50
N LYS A 6 7.94 2.02 -4.71
CA LYS A 6 7.54 1.24 -5.89
C LYS A 6 6.76 0.00 -5.49
N ASP A 7 5.87 -0.40 -6.37
CA ASP A 7 5.12 -1.64 -6.26
C ASP A 7 5.99 -2.85 -6.63
N LYS A 8 5.39 -4.04 -6.64
CA LYS A 8 6.06 -5.29 -7.00
C LYS A 8 6.60 -5.32 -8.44
N SER A 9 6.03 -4.53 -9.34
CA SER A 9 6.43 -4.43 -10.75
C SER A 9 7.48 -3.34 -10.99
N GLY A 10 7.81 -2.55 -9.97
CA GLY A 10 8.72 -1.41 -10.08
C GLY A 10 8.04 -0.11 -10.50
N GLU A 11 6.70 -0.08 -10.50
CA GLU A 11 5.92 1.12 -10.78
C GLU A 11 5.84 2.01 -9.52
N PRO A 12 6.14 3.31 -9.61
CA PRO A 12 6.00 4.23 -8.47
C PRO A 12 4.55 4.28 -7.96
N ILE A 13 4.36 4.20 -6.65
CA ILE A 13 3.06 4.31 -5.97
C ILE A 13 2.89 5.74 -5.46
N HIS A 14 1.71 6.32 -5.69
CA HIS A 14 1.29 7.62 -5.20
C HIS A 14 -0.04 7.52 -4.45
N GLU A 15 -0.37 8.57 -3.69
CA GLU A 15 -1.69 8.72 -3.08
C GLU A 15 -2.76 8.86 -4.18
N GLY A 16 -3.88 8.15 -4.02
CA GLY A 16 -4.96 8.03 -5.00
C GLY A 16 -4.79 6.89 -6.00
N ASP A 17 -3.63 6.24 -6.08
CA ASP A 17 -3.46 5.07 -6.95
C ASP A 17 -4.26 3.87 -6.42
N HIS A 18 -4.94 3.15 -7.32
CA HIS A 18 -5.62 1.91 -6.95
C HIS A 18 -4.60 0.77 -6.88
N VAL A 19 -4.52 0.09 -5.73
CA VAL A 19 -3.57 -1.00 -5.49
C VAL A 19 -4.26 -2.22 -4.93
N PHE A 20 -3.67 -3.40 -5.14
CA PHE A 20 -4.12 -4.63 -4.51
C PHE A 20 -2.97 -5.51 -3.97
N ALA A 21 -3.31 -6.28 -2.94
CA ALA A 21 -2.54 -7.41 -2.43
C ALA A 21 -3.34 -8.70 -2.63
N ARG A 22 -2.73 -9.74 -3.19
CA ARG A 22 -3.36 -11.07 -3.30
C ARG A 22 -3.28 -11.79 -1.97
N ALA A 23 -4.40 -12.36 -1.53
CA ALA A 23 -4.48 -13.26 -0.38
C ALA A 23 -4.99 -14.64 -0.82
N ARG A 24 -4.76 -15.67 -0.01
CA ARG A 24 -5.31 -17.01 -0.30
C ARG A 24 -6.84 -16.94 -0.22
N GLY A 25 -7.51 -17.08 -1.37
CA GLY A 25 -8.97 -17.04 -1.45
C GLY A 25 -9.58 -15.63 -1.59
N GLY A 26 -8.76 -14.60 -1.79
CA GLY A 26 -9.27 -13.23 -1.93
C GLY A 26 -8.20 -12.21 -2.26
N ARG A 27 -8.49 -10.96 -1.92
CA ARG A 27 -7.60 -9.81 -2.10
C ARG A 27 -7.91 -8.75 -1.05
N HIS A 28 -6.98 -7.84 -0.88
CA HIS A 28 -7.25 -6.51 -0.34
C HIS A 28 -6.94 -5.53 -1.46
N GLU A 29 -7.94 -4.77 -1.89
CA GLU A 29 -7.75 -3.72 -2.89
C GLU A 29 -8.43 -2.44 -2.44
N GLY A 30 -7.84 -1.31 -2.82
CA GLY A 30 -8.33 0.02 -2.47
C GLY A 30 -7.39 1.10 -2.99
N ASP A 31 -7.83 2.34 -2.84
CA ASP A 31 -7.05 3.52 -3.24
C ASP A 31 -6.08 3.90 -2.14
N VAL A 32 -4.84 4.21 -2.52
CA VAL A 32 -3.80 4.62 -1.58
C VAL A 32 -4.19 5.92 -0.89
N GLU A 33 -4.35 5.87 0.43
CA GLU A 33 -4.66 7.03 1.25
C GLU A 33 -3.41 7.76 1.71
N LYS A 34 -2.34 7.00 2.00
CA LYS A 34 -1.08 7.56 2.52
C LYS A 34 0.10 6.62 2.32
N ILE A 35 1.26 7.21 2.06
CA ILE A 35 2.53 6.49 2.00
C ILE A 35 3.43 6.92 3.15
N VAL A 36 3.63 6.02 4.10
CA VAL A 36 4.49 6.24 5.26
C VAL A 36 5.91 5.82 4.92
N THR A 37 6.85 6.76 4.92
CA THR A 37 8.26 6.50 4.58
C THR A 37 9.20 6.74 5.75
N SER A 38 8.82 7.60 6.69
CA SER A 38 9.65 7.94 7.86
C SER A 38 9.25 7.16 9.11
N LYS A 39 10.19 7.01 10.05
CA LYS A 39 9.90 6.42 11.37
C LYS A 39 8.95 7.26 12.20
N GLU A 40 9.01 8.58 12.07
CA GLU A 40 8.16 9.53 12.81
C GLU A 40 6.70 9.43 12.37
N GLU A 41 6.45 9.39 11.05
CA GLU A 41 5.11 9.12 10.52
C GLU A 41 4.64 7.72 10.90
N ALA A 42 5.53 6.72 10.84
CA ALA A 42 5.18 5.36 11.24
C ALA A 42 4.67 5.30 12.69
N GLN A 43 5.31 6.05 13.59
CA GLN A 43 4.88 6.15 14.98
C GLN A 43 3.54 6.88 15.13
N LYS A 44 3.30 7.96 14.37
CA LYS A 44 2.03 8.70 14.37
C LYS A 44 0.86 7.85 13.86
N GLU A 45 1.08 7.09 12.79
CA GLU A 45 0.08 6.22 12.17
C GLU A 45 -0.04 4.84 12.85
N GLY A 46 0.78 4.59 13.88
CA GLY A 46 0.79 3.29 14.59
C GLY A 46 1.27 2.12 13.73
N VAL A 47 2.02 2.37 12.65
CA VAL A 47 2.54 1.35 11.75
C VAL A 47 3.99 1.00 12.07
N LYS A 48 4.39 -0.24 11.76
CA LYS A 48 5.77 -0.72 11.96
C LYS A 48 6.46 -0.95 10.62
N HIS A 49 7.78 -0.78 10.62
CA HIS A 49 8.67 -1.07 9.49
C HIS A 49 8.32 -0.30 8.19
N PRO A 50 8.51 1.03 8.15
CA PRO A 50 8.38 1.77 6.89
C PRO A 50 9.39 1.26 5.84
N PRO A 51 9.06 1.35 4.53
CA PRO A 51 7.88 2.01 3.99
C PRO A 51 6.58 1.18 4.09
N LYS A 52 5.46 1.88 4.31
CA LYS A 52 4.12 1.30 4.37
C LYS A 52 3.12 2.11 3.55
N VAL A 53 2.27 1.41 2.81
CA VAL A 53 1.13 1.97 2.09
C VAL A 53 -0.13 1.71 2.92
N LEU A 54 -0.91 2.75 3.13
CA LEU A 54 -2.18 2.73 3.86
C LEU A 54 -3.33 2.89 2.86
N PHE A 55 -4.34 2.03 2.95
CA PHE A 55 -5.57 2.10 2.17
C PHE A 55 -6.70 1.37 2.88
N THR A 56 -7.95 1.76 2.61
CA THR A 56 -9.14 1.01 3.01
C THR A 56 -9.46 -0.04 1.95
N ASP A 57 -9.64 -1.30 2.35
CA ASP A 57 -9.97 -2.37 1.41
C ASP A 57 -11.46 -2.38 1.00
N GLN A 58 -11.80 -3.23 0.03
CA GLN A 58 -13.17 -3.40 -0.46
C GLN A 58 -14.20 -3.90 0.57
N HIS A 59 -13.76 -4.25 1.79
CA HIS A 59 -14.60 -4.65 2.91
C HIS A 59 -14.66 -3.58 4.02
N GLY A 60 -13.99 -2.44 3.83
CA GLY A 60 -13.94 -1.36 4.82
C GLY A 60 -12.88 -1.56 5.91
N HIS A 61 -11.89 -2.43 5.69
CA HIS A 61 -10.79 -2.62 6.63
C HIS A 61 -9.60 -1.72 6.30
N ASN A 62 -9.00 -1.13 7.32
CA ASN A 62 -7.76 -0.37 7.18
C ASN A 62 -6.58 -1.33 6.98
N VAL A 63 -5.93 -1.25 5.82
CA VAL A 63 -4.80 -2.12 5.44
C VAL A 63 -3.49 -1.34 5.47
N GLN A 64 -2.45 -1.99 6.01
CA GLN A 64 -1.10 -1.45 6.11
C GLN A 64 -0.10 -2.40 5.43
N HIS A 65 0.22 -2.15 4.16
CA HIS A 65 0.97 -3.11 3.36
C HIS A 65 2.37 -2.63 2.99
N ASN A 66 3.27 -3.58 2.73
CA ASN A 66 4.58 -3.24 2.15
C ASN A 66 4.35 -2.88 0.67
N PRO A 67 4.87 -1.73 0.19
CA PRO A 67 4.77 -1.34 -1.21
C PRO A 67 5.24 -2.42 -2.19
N GLY A 68 6.39 -3.06 -1.92
CA GLY A 68 7.02 -4.02 -2.82
C GLY A 68 6.27 -5.35 -2.99
N THR A 69 5.11 -5.50 -2.35
CA THR A 69 4.22 -6.65 -2.49
C THR A 69 2.82 -6.28 -2.99
N LEU A 70 2.57 -4.99 -3.22
CA LEU A 70 1.37 -4.49 -3.89
C LEU A 70 1.55 -4.51 -5.40
N GLN A 71 0.42 -4.42 -6.11
CA GLN A 71 0.37 -4.25 -7.56
C GLN A 71 -0.65 -3.15 -7.88
N HIS A 72 -0.36 -2.31 -8.86
CA HIS A 72 -1.31 -1.33 -9.36
C HIS A 72 -2.49 -1.93 -10.13
N GLY A 73 -3.58 -1.17 -10.14
CA GLY A 73 -4.80 -1.44 -10.90
C GLY A 73 -5.76 -2.39 -10.20
N GLU A 74 -6.80 -2.80 -10.91
CA GLU A 74 -7.81 -3.73 -10.38
C GLU A 74 -7.35 -5.18 -10.46
N TYR A 75 -7.71 -5.98 -9.47
CA TYR A 75 -7.44 -7.41 -9.49
C TYR A 75 -8.25 -8.12 -10.58
N LYS A 76 -7.55 -8.70 -11.57
CA LYS A 76 -8.14 -9.59 -12.59
C LYS A 76 -8.03 -11.05 -12.13
N LYS A 77 -9.16 -11.75 -12.10
CA LYS A 77 -9.28 -13.15 -11.66
C LYS A 77 -8.70 -14.13 -12.68
#